data_AF-A0A261FWR8-F1
#
_entry.id   AF-A0A261FWR8-F1
#
_cell.length_a   1.000
_cell.length_b   1.000
_cell.length_c   1.000
_cell.angle_alpha   90.00
_cell.angle_beta   90.00
_cell.angle_gamma   90.00
#
_symmetry.space_group_name_H-M   'P 1'
#
loop_
_entity.id
_entity.type
_entity.pdbx_description
1 polymer ?
#
loop_
_entity_poly.entity_id
_entity_poly.type
_entity_poly.pdbx_seq_one_letter_code
_entity_poly.pdbx_strand_id
1 'polypeptide(L)'
;MSQVEERQTIWRVVFPSSNVGLDESFRVTAAPIYGSGRRLASHSEASSDVDNAMLHSWVVSRAMLEIPAGCAYSTGCYYNAFPAAYWAKWTGVRVVTLRMSVRGEATVIVHRSDSSARDHVVSTTPVLSREKPQSISVDIQIGDMADGGWLWFDVEAGNSGSVTLSDAVWMTDSPAKRQLTASLAITTMNKPQWCIRQFNLLADMADMSLIDAIYVIDQGTRRYPRA
;
A
#
# COMPACT_ATOMS: atom_id res chain seq x y z
N MET A 1 25.75 -20.61 10.44
CA MET A 1 25.47 -19.29 9.85
C MET A 1 24.22 -19.46 8.99
N SER A 2 23.03 -19.12 9.50
CA SER A 2 21.81 -19.22 8.69
C SER A 2 21.90 -18.17 7.58
N GLN A 3 21.75 -18.59 6.33
CA GLN A 3 21.48 -17.64 5.26
C GLN A 3 20.22 -16.88 5.67
N VAL A 4 20.32 -15.56 5.80
CA VAL A 4 19.14 -14.71 5.90
C VAL A 4 18.50 -14.83 4.52
N GLU A 5 17.42 -15.60 4.41
CA GLU A 5 16.66 -15.70 3.17
C GLU A 5 16.22 -14.29 2.76
N GLU A 6 16.69 -13.83 1.61
CA GLU A 6 16.48 -12.48 1.13
C GLU A 6 15.01 -12.34 0.70
N ARG A 7 14.18 -11.81 1.61
CA ARG A 7 12.76 -11.57 1.36
C ARG A 7 12.60 -10.42 0.36
N GLN A 8 11.93 -10.68 -0.75
CA GLN A 8 11.65 -9.71 -1.81
C GLN A 8 10.30 -9.03 -1.56
N THR A 9 10.24 -7.71 -1.76
CA THR A 9 8.97 -6.97 -1.68
C THR A 9 8.12 -7.24 -2.90
N ILE A 10 6.88 -7.67 -2.69
CA ILE A 10 5.92 -7.99 -3.76
C ILE A 10 4.68 -7.08 -3.75
N TRP A 11 4.44 -6.39 -2.64
CA TRP A 11 3.36 -5.40 -2.53
C TRP A 11 3.75 -4.31 -1.54
N ARG A 12 3.62 -3.04 -1.92
CA ARG A 12 3.88 -1.91 -1.02
C ARG A 12 2.56 -1.30 -0.60
N VAL A 13 2.42 -0.99 0.68
CA VAL A 13 1.34 -0.14 1.17
C VAL A 13 1.70 1.30 0.82
N VAL A 14 0.81 1.98 0.11
CA VAL A 14 1.05 3.33 -0.42
C VAL A 14 -0.11 4.27 -0.13
N PHE A 15 0.18 5.56 -0.10
CA PHE A 15 -0.79 6.63 0.17
C PHE A 15 -0.68 7.74 -0.87
N PRO A 16 -1.76 8.51 -1.11
CA PRO A 16 -1.76 9.58 -2.09
C PRO A 16 -0.90 10.75 -1.61
N SER A 17 0.33 10.88 -2.15
CA SER A 17 1.24 11.99 -1.80
C SER A 17 1.10 13.17 -2.75
N SER A 18 1.64 14.34 -2.37
CA SER A 18 1.68 15.54 -3.20
C SER A 18 2.46 15.37 -4.52
N ASN A 19 3.33 14.37 -4.59
CA ASN A 19 4.34 14.26 -5.66
C ASN A 19 3.82 13.58 -6.93
N VAL A 20 2.56 13.11 -6.96
CA VAL A 20 1.98 12.47 -8.16
C VAL A 20 1.28 13.45 -9.11
N GLY A 21 1.48 14.77 -8.92
CA GLY A 21 0.96 15.80 -9.84
C GLY A 21 -0.57 15.93 -9.86
N LEU A 22 -1.26 15.37 -8.86
CA LEU A 22 -2.70 15.50 -8.67
C LEU A 22 -2.98 16.77 -7.85
N ASP A 23 -4.12 17.41 -8.05
CA ASP A 23 -4.56 18.46 -7.15
C ASP A 23 -5.04 17.85 -5.80
N GLU A 24 -5.10 18.68 -4.77
CA GLU A 24 -5.46 18.23 -3.42
C GLU A 24 -6.89 17.71 -3.34
N SER A 25 -7.84 18.34 -4.05
CA SER A 25 -9.24 17.92 -4.04
C SER A 25 -9.40 16.50 -4.60
N PHE A 26 -8.61 16.17 -5.63
CA PHE A 26 -8.55 14.81 -6.15
C PHE A 26 -7.98 13.83 -5.12
N ARG A 27 -6.89 14.18 -4.41
CA ARG A 27 -6.30 13.29 -3.40
C ARG A 27 -7.25 13.02 -2.23
N VAL A 28 -7.97 14.04 -1.77
CA VAL A 28 -9.02 13.90 -0.75
C VAL A 28 -10.10 12.95 -1.25
N THR A 29 -10.62 13.18 -2.45
CA THR A 29 -11.66 12.32 -3.05
C THR A 29 -11.19 10.88 -3.21
N ALA A 30 -9.91 10.69 -3.54
CA ALA A 30 -9.32 9.37 -3.74
C ALA A 30 -8.94 8.65 -2.44
N ALA A 31 -8.87 9.32 -1.28
CA ALA A 31 -8.39 8.71 -0.03
C ALA A 31 -8.99 7.32 0.29
N PRO A 32 -10.30 7.05 0.06
CA PRO A 32 -10.91 5.75 0.33
C PRO A 32 -10.34 4.55 -0.45
N ILE A 33 -9.67 4.78 -1.58
CA ILE A 33 -9.05 3.67 -2.35
C ILE A 33 -7.74 3.20 -1.73
N TYR A 34 -7.20 3.95 -0.75
CA TYR A 34 -5.97 3.66 -0.02
C TYR A 34 -6.20 3.24 1.45
N GLY A 35 -7.42 3.44 1.97
CA GLY A 35 -7.79 2.92 3.28
C GLY A 35 -9.05 3.58 3.81
N SER A 36 -9.39 3.25 5.06
CA SER A 36 -10.46 3.90 5.81
C SER A 36 -9.98 4.27 7.20
N GLY A 37 -10.62 5.26 7.81
CA GLY A 37 -10.33 5.67 9.18
C GLY A 37 -11.58 5.60 10.04
N ARG A 38 -11.41 5.26 11.32
CA ARG A 38 -12.48 5.28 12.31
C ARG A 38 -12.00 5.95 13.59
N ARG A 39 -12.88 6.69 14.26
CA ARG A 39 -12.72 7.02 15.68
C ARG A 39 -13.09 5.79 16.48
N LEU A 40 -12.24 5.41 17.42
CA LEU A 40 -12.51 4.29 18.32
C LEU A 40 -13.51 4.72 19.39
N ALA A 41 -14.27 3.75 19.91
CA ALA A 41 -15.23 4.02 20.95
C ALA A 41 -14.53 4.52 22.22
N SER A 42 -15.12 5.52 22.87
CA SER A 42 -14.72 6.02 24.18
C SER A 42 -15.84 5.80 25.19
N HIS A 43 -15.65 6.19 26.45
CA HIS A 43 -16.70 6.04 27.48
C HIS A 43 -17.97 6.84 27.15
N SER A 44 -17.89 7.87 26.29
CA SER A 44 -19.00 8.78 25.96
C SER A 44 -19.46 8.72 24.51
N GLU A 45 -18.70 8.10 23.60
CA GLU A 45 -18.98 8.12 22.16
C GLU A 45 -18.76 6.75 21.52
N ALA A 46 -19.70 6.34 20.67
CA ALA A 46 -19.57 5.15 19.85
C ALA A 46 -18.52 5.36 18.74
N SER A 47 -17.99 4.25 18.22
CA SER A 47 -17.10 4.31 17.06
C SER A 47 -17.82 4.91 15.85
N SER A 48 -17.11 5.73 15.07
CA SER A 48 -17.63 6.38 13.88
C SER A 48 -16.57 6.47 12.80
N ASP A 49 -16.99 6.41 11.54
CA ASP A 49 -16.08 6.59 10.40
C ASP A 49 -15.61 8.05 10.31
N VAL A 50 -14.38 8.24 9.82
CA VAL A 50 -13.85 9.57 9.50
C VAL A 50 -14.14 9.91 8.04
N ASP A 51 -14.36 11.20 7.76
CA ASP A 51 -14.53 11.66 6.38
C ASP A 51 -13.19 11.65 5.61
N ASN A 52 -13.30 11.84 4.30
CA ASN A 52 -12.16 11.81 3.39
C ASN A 52 -11.13 12.93 3.68
N ALA A 53 -11.57 14.10 4.14
CA ALA A 53 -10.68 15.23 4.41
C ALA A 53 -9.82 14.94 5.64
N MET A 54 -10.44 14.42 6.69
CA MET A 54 -9.76 13.95 7.88
C MET A 54 -8.82 12.79 7.55
N LEU A 55 -9.28 11.77 6.81
CA LEU A 55 -8.44 10.66 6.38
C LEU A 55 -7.21 11.14 5.58
N HIS A 56 -7.40 12.10 4.68
CA HIS A 56 -6.31 12.67 3.88
C HIS A 56 -5.28 13.40 4.74
N SER A 57 -5.72 14.12 5.78
CA SER A 57 -4.83 14.87 6.69
C SER A 57 -3.88 13.98 7.49
N TRP A 58 -4.13 12.67 7.56
CA TRP A 58 -3.25 11.70 8.23
C TRP A 58 -2.09 11.25 7.33
N VAL A 59 -2.11 11.57 6.03
CA VAL A 59 -1.07 11.15 5.09
C VAL A 59 0.14 12.08 5.20
N VAL A 60 1.29 11.52 5.61
CA VAL A 60 2.56 12.26 5.71
C VAL A 60 3.38 12.13 4.44
N SER A 61 3.44 10.93 3.87
CA SER A 61 4.16 10.65 2.62
C SER A 61 3.55 9.45 1.90
N ARG A 62 4.10 9.08 0.75
CA ARG A 62 3.63 7.92 -0.01
C ARG A 62 3.74 6.59 0.75
N ALA A 63 4.57 6.51 1.79
CA ALA A 63 4.79 5.30 2.57
C ALA A 63 4.62 5.53 4.08
N MET A 64 3.96 6.62 4.48
CA MET A 64 3.86 7.02 5.89
C MET A 64 2.52 7.68 6.23
N LEU A 65 1.94 7.26 7.36
CA LEU A 65 0.75 7.86 7.97
C LEU A 65 1.06 8.32 9.39
N GLU A 66 0.32 9.34 9.83
CA GLU A 66 0.21 9.77 11.22
C GLU A 66 -1.26 9.61 11.65
N ILE A 67 -1.52 8.56 12.43
CA ILE A 67 -2.87 8.20 12.91
C ILE A 67 -3.08 8.91 14.26
N PRO A 68 -4.11 9.77 14.40
CA PRO A 68 -4.37 10.46 15.66
C PRO A 68 -4.71 9.50 16.81
N ALA A 69 -4.48 9.95 18.05
CA ALA A 69 -4.87 9.22 19.25
C ALA A 69 -6.36 8.85 19.22
N GLY A 70 -6.70 7.64 19.67
CA GLY A 70 -8.07 7.14 19.70
C GLY A 70 -8.70 6.93 18.32
N CYS A 71 -7.91 6.93 17.24
CA CYS A 71 -8.35 6.58 15.90
C CYS A 71 -7.72 5.27 15.43
N ALA A 72 -8.33 4.65 14.43
CA ALA A 72 -7.75 3.52 13.72
C ALA A 72 -7.77 3.75 12.21
N TYR A 73 -6.80 3.16 11.53
CA TYR A 73 -6.69 3.14 10.07
C TYR A 73 -6.70 1.70 9.57
N SER A 74 -7.58 1.40 8.61
CA SER A 74 -7.63 0.10 7.93
C SER A 74 -7.03 0.19 6.53
N THR A 75 -6.21 -0.79 6.18
CA THR A 75 -5.71 -0.99 4.82
C THR A 75 -6.58 -1.92 3.97
N GLY A 76 -7.75 -2.35 4.47
CA GLY A 76 -8.73 -3.19 3.78
C GLY A 76 -9.43 -2.49 2.61
N CYS A 77 -8.66 -2.12 1.59
CA CYS A 77 -9.06 -1.30 0.45
C CYS A 77 -8.35 -1.75 -0.83
N TYR A 78 -8.70 -1.13 -1.96
CA TYR A 78 -8.23 -1.54 -3.28
C TYR A 78 -6.70 -1.55 -3.46
N TYR A 79 -6.00 -0.47 -3.07
CA TYR A 79 -4.55 -0.40 -3.29
C TYR A 79 -3.71 -1.14 -2.24
N ASN A 80 -4.19 -1.20 -0.99
CA ASN A 80 -3.35 -1.63 0.14
C ASN A 80 -3.66 -3.03 0.67
N ALA A 81 -4.85 -3.59 0.39
CA ALA A 81 -5.10 -4.99 0.68
C ALA A 81 -4.29 -5.87 -0.28
N PHE A 82 -3.70 -6.95 0.24
CA PHE A 82 -2.91 -7.89 -0.53
C PHE A 82 -3.81 -8.99 -1.13
N PRO A 83 -3.79 -9.20 -2.46
CA PRO A 83 -4.65 -10.17 -3.14
C PRO A 83 -4.14 -11.61 -2.99
N ALA A 84 -4.17 -12.15 -1.78
CA ALA A 84 -3.57 -13.44 -1.44
C ALA A 84 -4.03 -14.60 -2.32
N ALA A 85 -5.33 -14.67 -2.65
CA ALA A 85 -5.86 -15.70 -3.53
C ALA A 85 -5.22 -15.73 -4.92
N TYR A 86 -4.97 -14.55 -5.51
CA TYR A 86 -4.32 -14.46 -6.83
C TYR A 86 -2.89 -14.97 -6.77
N TRP A 87 -2.14 -14.58 -5.73
CA TRP A 87 -0.78 -15.04 -5.52
C TRP A 87 -0.71 -16.55 -5.28
N ALA A 88 -1.59 -17.09 -4.43
CA ALA A 88 -1.66 -18.52 -4.15
C ALA A 88 -1.99 -19.35 -5.40
N LYS A 89 -2.94 -18.86 -6.22
CA LYS A 89 -3.42 -19.57 -7.42
C LYS A 89 -2.44 -19.53 -8.58
N TRP A 90 -1.84 -18.38 -8.86
CA TRP A 90 -1.09 -18.14 -10.11
C TRP A 90 0.42 -18.08 -9.94
N THR A 91 0.93 -18.17 -8.71
CA THR A 91 2.38 -18.11 -8.43
C THR A 91 2.85 -19.28 -7.57
N GLY A 92 4.17 -19.37 -7.34
CA GLY A 92 4.78 -20.32 -6.41
C GLY A 92 4.75 -19.87 -4.94
N VAL A 93 4.26 -18.67 -4.65
CA VAL A 93 4.26 -18.10 -3.30
C VAL A 93 3.27 -18.85 -2.41
N ARG A 94 3.75 -19.34 -1.26
CA ARG A 94 2.92 -20.03 -0.25
C ARG A 94 2.91 -19.35 1.11
N VAL A 95 3.94 -18.56 1.38
CA VAL A 95 4.08 -17.72 2.58
C VAL A 95 4.31 -16.29 2.14
N VAL A 96 3.63 -15.37 2.81
CA VAL A 96 3.92 -13.94 2.70
C VAL A 96 4.23 -13.37 4.06
N THR A 97 5.15 -12.41 4.10
CA THR A 97 5.51 -11.68 5.31
C THR A 97 4.98 -10.26 5.21
N LEU A 98 4.12 -9.86 6.13
CA LEU A 98 3.86 -8.43 6.39
C LEU A 98 5.01 -7.87 7.23
N ARG A 99 5.65 -6.80 6.77
CA ARG A 99 6.62 -6.03 7.56
C ARG A 99 6.25 -4.56 7.56
N MET A 100 6.36 -3.91 8.72
CA MET A 100 6.14 -2.47 8.86
C MET A 100 6.97 -1.90 10.01
N SER A 101 7.02 -0.58 10.09
CA SER A 101 7.60 0.18 11.19
C SER A 101 6.50 1.00 11.86
N VAL A 102 6.37 0.86 13.19
CA VAL A 102 5.34 1.54 13.98
C VAL A 102 5.98 2.24 15.16
N ARG A 103 5.69 3.53 15.35
CA ARG A 103 6.11 4.33 16.50
C ARG A 103 4.88 4.90 17.20
N GLY A 104 4.86 4.82 18.52
CA GLY A 104 3.72 5.21 19.35
C GLY A 104 3.08 4.01 20.04
N GLU A 105 2.01 4.27 20.79
CA GLU A 105 1.21 3.25 21.44
C GLU A 105 0.12 2.79 20.48
N ALA A 106 0.21 1.56 19.97
CA ALA A 106 -0.66 1.05 18.94
C ALA A 106 -1.02 -0.43 19.12
N THR A 107 -2.11 -0.87 18.51
CA THR A 107 -2.39 -2.29 18.25
C THR A 107 -2.47 -2.51 16.75
N VAL A 108 -1.64 -3.41 16.23
CA VAL A 108 -1.69 -3.83 14.82
C VAL A 108 -2.46 -5.14 14.73
N ILE A 109 -3.52 -5.15 13.94
CA ILE A 109 -4.39 -6.32 13.75
C ILE A 109 -4.27 -6.73 12.29
N VAL A 110 -3.86 -7.97 12.03
CA VAL A 110 -3.76 -8.51 10.68
C VAL A 110 -4.94 -9.41 10.42
N HIS A 111 -5.59 -9.20 9.28
CA HIS A 111 -6.82 -9.86 8.89
C HIS A 111 -6.61 -10.71 7.65
N ARG A 112 -7.47 -11.72 7.49
CA ARG A 112 -7.65 -12.46 6.24
C ARG A 112 -9.13 -12.63 5.95
N SER A 113 -9.51 -12.56 4.68
CA SER A 113 -10.82 -13.00 4.23
C SER A 113 -10.78 -14.36 3.55
N ASP A 114 -11.89 -15.10 3.61
CA ASP A 114 -12.10 -16.33 2.83
C ASP A 114 -12.79 -16.05 1.48
N SER A 115 -13.04 -17.10 0.70
CA SER A 115 -13.75 -17.00 -0.60
C SER A 115 -15.21 -16.54 -0.47
N SER A 116 -15.78 -16.55 0.73
CA SER A 116 -17.11 -16.02 1.06
C SER A 116 -17.05 -14.62 1.69
N ALA A 117 -15.89 -13.96 1.63
CA ALA A 117 -15.63 -12.64 2.22
C ALA A 117 -15.79 -12.56 3.74
N ARG A 118 -15.70 -13.69 4.46
CA ARG A 118 -15.71 -13.68 5.93
C ARG A 118 -14.35 -13.26 6.46
N ASP A 119 -14.35 -12.35 7.43
CA ASP A 119 -13.14 -11.83 8.08
C ASP A 119 -12.67 -12.75 9.23
N HIS A 120 -11.36 -12.95 9.32
CA HIS A 120 -10.67 -13.65 10.38
C HIS A 120 -9.41 -12.90 10.80
N VAL A 121 -9.24 -12.69 12.11
CA VAL A 121 -8.00 -12.16 12.67
C VAL A 121 -6.91 -13.23 12.62
N VAL A 122 -5.79 -12.89 11.97
CA VAL A 122 -4.58 -13.71 11.84
C VAL A 122 -3.61 -13.42 12.98
N SER A 123 -3.46 -12.14 13.35
CA SER A 123 -2.52 -11.72 14.39
C SER A 123 -2.99 -10.41 15.03
N THR A 124 -2.68 -10.25 16.31
CA THR A 124 -2.85 -9.00 17.05
C THR A 124 -1.55 -8.71 17.79
N THR A 125 -0.90 -7.61 17.44
CA THR A 125 0.42 -7.24 17.98
C THR A 125 0.36 -5.87 18.64
N PRO A 126 0.50 -5.79 19.98
CA PRO A 126 0.62 -4.50 20.66
C PRO A 126 2.02 -3.89 20.43
N VAL A 127 2.07 -2.57 20.32
CA VAL A 127 3.27 -1.75 20.17
C VAL A 127 3.26 -0.70 21.27
N LEU A 128 4.33 -0.65 22.07
CA LEU A 128 4.45 0.29 23.20
C LEU A 128 5.62 1.27 23.05
N SER A 129 6.26 1.29 21.88
CA SER A 129 7.50 2.04 21.66
C SER A 129 7.22 3.49 21.30
N ARG A 130 7.24 4.38 22.30
CA ARG A 130 6.96 5.82 22.12
C ARG A 130 8.12 6.60 21.50
N GLU A 131 9.36 6.22 21.79
CA GLU A 131 10.55 7.00 21.37
C GLU A 131 11.14 6.52 20.03
N LYS A 132 11.20 5.20 19.81
CA LYS A 132 11.81 4.61 18.62
C LYS A 132 10.80 3.78 17.84
N PRO A 133 10.84 3.77 16.50
CA PRO A 133 9.99 2.86 15.74
C PRO A 133 10.31 1.40 16.06
N GLN A 134 9.29 0.58 16.26
CA GLN A 134 9.36 -0.86 16.40
C GLN A 134 9.03 -1.50 15.05
N SER A 135 9.88 -2.43 14.59
CA SER A 135 9.57 -3.23 13.42
C SER A 135 8.63 -4.38 13.79
N ILE A 136 7.55 -4.54 13.02
CA ILE A 136 6.61 -5.66 13.12
C ILE A 136 6.83 -6.55 11.91
N SER A 137 6.83 -7.87 12.12
CA SER A 137 6.92 -8.88 11.07
C SER A 137 5.96 -10.02 11.37
N VAL A 138 5.06 -10.34 10.43
CA VAL A 138 4.08 -11.43 10.58
C VAL A 138 4.13 -12.30 9.33
N ASP A 139 4.41 -13.59 9.50
CA ASP A 139 4.42 -14.57 8.42
C ASP A 139 3.04 -15.25 8.32
N ILE A 140 2.50 -15.32 7.10
CA ILE A 140 1.12 -15.79 6.84
C ILE A 140 1.16 -16.82 5.72
N GLN A 141 0.60 -18.00 6.00
CA GLN A 141 0.37 -19.04 5.00
C GLN A 141 -0.80 -18.63 4.11
N ILE A 142 -0.58 -18.65 2.79
CA ILE A 142 -1.61 -18.35 1.78
C ILE A 142 -1.87 -19.54 0.84
N GLY A 143 -1.16 -20.66 1.01
CA GLY A 143 -1.23 -21.80 0.10
C GLY A 143 -2.63 -22.42 -0.04
N ASP A 144 -3.50 -22.24 0.94
CA ASP A 144 -4.89 -22.71 1.00
C ASP A 144 -5.91 -21.66 0.52
N MET A 145 -5.47 -20.46 0.13
CA MET A 145 -6.35 -19.35 -0.25
C MET A 145 -6.69 -19.29 -1.76
N ALA A 146 -6.37 -20.32 -2.54
CA ALA A 146 -6.50 -20.30 -4.01
C ALA A 146 -7.94 -20.06 -4.53
N ASP A 147 -8.95 -20.34 -3.71
CA ASP A 147 -10.36 -20.17 -4.06
C ASP A 147 -10.89 -18.75 -3.79
N GLY A 148 -10.16 -17.92 -3.03
CA GLY A 148 -10.55 -16.55 -2.71
C GLY A 148 -9.99 -16.07 -1.38
N GLY A 149 -9.96 -14.75 -1.20
CA GLY A 149 -9.48 -14.12 0.02
C GLY A 149 -8.40 -13.05 -0.20
N TRP A 150 -8.34 -12.13 0.76
CA TRP A 150 -7.41 -11.01 0.84
C TRP A 150 -6.73 -10.98 2.20
N LEU A 151 -5.57 -10.32 2.29
CA LEU A 151 -4.95 -9.96 3.56
C LEU A 151 -4.90 -8.44 3.69
N TRP A 152 -5.13 -7.92 4.88
CA TRP A 152 -4.94 -6.51 5.20
C TRP A 152 -4.58 -6.37 6.68
N PHE A 153 -4.30 -5.15 7.11
CA PHE A 153 -4.13 -4.86 8.53
C PHE A 153 -4.79 -3.54 8.93
N ASP A 154 -5.15 -3.48 10.20
CA ASP A 154 -5.62 -2.30 10.90
C ASP A 154 -4.52 -1.85 11.88
N VAL A 155 -4.37 -0.54 12.04
CA VAL A 155 -3.55 0.06 13.10
C VAL A 155 -4.45 0.91 13.97
N GLU A 156 -4.60 0.52 15.22
CA GLU A 156 -5.37 1.24 16.24
C GLU A 156 -4.43 2.04 17.12
N ALA A 157 -4.56 3.37 17.12
CA ALA A 157 -3.80 4.23 18.00
C ALA A 157 -4.40 4.25 19.40
N GLY A 158 -3.54 4.16 20.42
CA GLY A 158 -3.92 4.34 21.81
C GLY A 158 -4.38 5.77 22.10
N ASN A 159 -4.76 6.02 23.36
CA ASN A 159 -5.30 7.31 23.78
C ASN A 159 -4.22 8.35 24.15
N SER A 160 -2.95 7.95 24.20
CA SER A 160 -1.86 8.74 24.77
C SER A 160 -1.16 9.65 23.76
N GLY A 161 -1.31 9.41 22.46
CA GLY A 161 -0.65 10.19 21.41
C GLY A 161 -0.92 9.61 20.02
N SER A 162 -0.47 10.32 19.00
CA SER A 162 -0.53 9.82 17.61
C SER A 162 0.42 8.64 17.40
N VAL A 163 0.09 7.83 16.40
CA VAL A 163 0.88 6.70 15.96
C VAL A 163 1.39 6.96 14.55
N THR A 164 2.69 6.79 14.38
CA THR A 164 3.32 6.84 13.07
C THR A 164 3.44 5.43 12.52
N LEU A 165 2.85 5.18 11.35
CA LEU A 165 3.06 3.97 10.55
C LEU A 165 3.95 4.31 9.36
N SER A 166 5.01 3.53 9.12
CA SER A 166 5.84 3.68 7.91
C SER A 166 6.28 2.34 7.31
N ASP A 167 6.62 2.40 6.01
CA ASP A 167 7.34 1.36 5.27
C ASP A 167 6.67 -0.03 5.31
N ALA A 168 5.34 -0.05 5.35
CA ALA A 168 4.56 -1.28 5.35
C ALA A 168 4.61 -1.96 3.97
N VAL A 169 4.99 -3.24 3.97
CA VAL A 169 5.18 -4.06 2.77
C VAL A 169 4.77 -5.51 3.00
N TRP A 170 4.30 -6.15 1.94
CA TRP A 170 4.18 -7.59 1.84
C TRP A 170 5.36 -8.14 1.04
N MET A 171 5.97 -9.19 1.58
CA MET A 171 7.18 -9.80 1.04
C MET A 171 7.00 -11.30 0.86
N THR A 172 7.86 -11.90 0.06
CA THR A 172 7.99 -13.36 -0.05
C THR A 172 9.45 -13.78 -0.02
N ASP A 173 9.71 -14.96 0.50
CA ASP A 173 10.97 -15.70 0.40
C ASP A 173 11.08 -16.53 -0.88
N SER A 174 9.97 -16.67 -1.62
CA SER A 174 9.93 -17.47 -2.84
C SER A 174 10.79 -16.81 -3.91
N PRO A 175 11.80 -17.51 -4.45
CA PRO A 175 12.74 -16.90 -5.39
C PRO A 175 12.03 -16.52 -6.69
N ALA A 176 12.37 -15.34 -7.21
CA ALA A 176 11.95 -14.94 -8.55
C ALA A 176 12.44 -15.97 -9.57
N LYS A 177 11.52 -16.52 -10.38
CA LYS A 177 11.88 -17.53 -11.41
C LYS A 177 12.77 -16.95 -12.51
N ARG A 178 12.68 -15.64 -12.76
CA ARG A 178 13.40 -14.90 -13.80
C ARG A 178 13.60 -13.47 -13.33
N GLN A 179 14.75 -12.89 -13.64
CA GLN A 179 14.94 -11.44 -13.63
C GLN A 179 14.63 -10.95 -15.04
N LEU A 180 13.59 -10.12 -15.17
CA LEU A 180 13.14 -9.60 -16.45
C LEU A 180 12.95 -8.09 -16.33
N THR A 181 13.25 -7.42 -17.43
CA THR A 181 12.92 -6.03 -17.69
C THR A 181 11.72 -5.95 -18.64
N ALA A 182 11.16 -4.76 -18.81
CA ALA A 182 9.99 -4.51 -19.64
C ALA A 182 10.23 -3.40 -20.66
N SER A 183 9.70 -3.59 -21.87
CA SER A 183 9.53 -2.52 -22.85
C SER A 183 8.09 -1.99 -22.79
N LEU A 184 7.94 -0.67 -22.65
CA LEU A 184 6.63 -0.01 -22.58
C LEU A 184 6.26 0.59 -23.94
N ALA A 185 5.04 0.36 -24.41
CA ALA A 185 4.53 1.00 -25.62
C ALA A 185 3.39 1.96 -25.27
N ILE A 186 3.55 3.24 -25.62
CA ILE A 186 2.56 4.30 -25.38
C ILE A 186 2.02 4.76 -26.74
N THR A 187 0.78 4.38 -27.05
CA THR A 187 0.06 4.89 -28.22
C THR A 187 -0.61 6.22 -27.90
N THR A 188 -0.42 7.23 -28.74
CA THR A 188 -1.01 8.56 -28.54
C THR A 188 -1.55 9.13 -29.85
N MET A 189 -2.53 10.03 -29.75
CA MET A 189 -3.07 10.77 -30.89
C MET A 189 -3.51 12.15 -30.42
N ASN A 190 -2.81 13.19 -30.88
CA ASN A 190 -3.14 14.60 -30.58
C ASN A 190 -3.20 14.95 -29.07
N LYS A 191 -2.45 14.21 -28.24
CA LYS A 191 -2.40 14.35 -26.77
C LYS A 191 -0.95 14.57 -26.25
N PRO A 192 -0.16 15.49 -26.81
CA PRO A 192 1.26 15.64 -26.46
C PRO A 192 1.47 15.94 -24.97
N GLN A 193 0.64 16.82 -24.37
CA GLN A 193 0.73 17.17 -22.95
C GLN A 193 0.45 15.98 -22.01
N TRP A 194 -0.45 15.07 -22.40
CA TRP A 194 -0.71 13.86 -21.63
C TRP A 194 0.47 12.90 -21.68
N CYS A 195 1.09 12.74 -22.85
CA CYS A 195 2.27 11.88 -23.00
C CYS A 195 3.46 12.41 -22.19
N ILE A 196 3.70 13.73 -22.20
CA ILE A 196 4.73 14.37 -21.36
C ILE A 196 4.48 14.09 -19.87
N ARG A 197 3.23 14.24 -19.41
CA ARG A 197 2.88 13.90 -18.02
C ARG A 197 3.17 12.46 -17.66
N GLN A 198 2.92 11.50 -18.55
CA GLN A 198 3.24 10.09 -18.30
C GLN A 198 4.76 9.88 -18.15
N PHE A 199 5.58 10.57 -18.95
CA PHE A 199 7.03 10.48 -18.82
C PHE A 199 7.54 11.05 -17.51
N ASN A 200 7.03 12.19 -17.07
CA ASN A 200 7.39 12.75 -15.77
C ASN A 200 7.02 11.78 -14.64
N LEU A 201 5.81 11.19 -14.69
CA LEU A 201 5.40 10.19 -13.70
C LEU A 201 6.30 8.95 -13.71
N LEU A 202 6.71 8.45 -14.88
CA LEU A 202 7.65 7.33 -14.97
C LEU A 202 9.01 7.71 -14.39
N ALA A 203 9.56 8.87 -14.76
CA ALA A 203 10.84 9.35 -14.26
C ALA A 203 10.85 9.56 -12.73
N ASP A 204 9.74 10.02 -12.17
CA ASP A 204 9.62 10.32 -10.74
C ASP A 204 9.32 9.07 -9.89
N MET A 205 8.58 8.09 -10.43
CA MET A 205 7.96 7.02 -9.63
C MET A 205 8.34 5.60 -10.01
N ALA A 206 8.80 5.36 -11.24
CA ALA A 206 9.16 4.02 -11.69
C ALA A 206 10.60 3.66 -11.32
N ASP A 207 10.85 2.37 -11.12
CA ASP A 207 12.20 1.85 -11.10
C ASP A 207 12.71 1.74 -12.55
N MET A 208 13.50 2.73 -12.98
CA MET A 208 14.02 2.77 -14.35
C MET A 208 14.97 1.60 -14.66
N SER A 209 15.50 0.89 -13.65
CA SER A 209 16.30 -0.32 -13.89
C SER A 209 15.48 -1.50 -14.43
N LEU A 210 14.14 -1.43 -14.33
CA LEU A 210 13.22 -2.45 -14.83
C LEU A 210 12.70 -2.14 -16.26
N ILE A 211 13.04 -0.98 -16.84
CA ILE A 211 12.51 -0.54 -18.13
C ILE A 211 13.62 -0.51 -19.17
N ASP A 212 13.50 -1.33 -20.23
CA ASP A 212 14.48 -1.38 -21.32
C ASP A 212 14.32 -0.21 -22.29
N ALA A 213 13.07 0.04 -22.70
CA ALA A 213 12.73 0.98 -23.75
C ALA A 213 11.30 1.48 -23.57
N ILE A 214 11.05 2.71 -24.00
CA ILE A 214 9.71 3.27 -24.11
C ILE A 214 9.46 3.68 -25.57
N TYR A 215 8.53 2.99 -26.22
CA TYR A 215 8.12 3.24 -27.60
C TYR A 215 6.90 4.15 -27.63
N VAL A 216 7.00 5.29 -28.31
CA VAL A 216 5.86 6.19 -28.52
C VAL A 216 5.34 6.02 -29.93
N ILE A 217 4.11 5.55 -30.05
CA ILE A 217 3.42 5.41 -31.33
C ILE A 217 2.45 6.59 -31.47
N ASP A 218 2.94 7.70 -32.01
CA ASP A 218 2.14 8.92 -32.24
C ASP A 218 1.43 8.86 -33.60
N GLN A 219 0.11 8.72 -33.55
CA GLN A 219 -0.78 8.69 -34.70
C GLN A 219 -1.43 10.07 -34.96
N GLY A 220 -1.00 11.10 -34.23
CA GLY A 220 -1.53 12.45 -34.32
C GLY A 220 -0.86 13.34 -35.36
N THR A 221 -1.48 14.50 -35.58
CA THR A 221 -0.93 15.58 -36.40
C THR A 221 -0.39 16.73 -35.53
N ARG A 222 -0.80 16.81 -34.27
CA ARG A 222 -0.28 17.76 -33.27
C ARG A 222 1.01 17.22 -32.65
N ARG A 223 2.14 17.79 -33.04
CA ARG A 223 3.46 17.41 -32.53
C ARG A 223 3.76 18.06 -31.17
N TYR A 224 4.72 17.48 -30.47
CA TYR A 224 5.32 18.07 -29.27
C TYR A 224 5.93 19.45 -29.59
N PRO A 225 5.88 20.42 -28.66
CA PRO A 225 6.67 21.64 -28.78
C PRO A 225 8.14 21.25 -28.96
N ARG A 226 8.85 21.85 -29.93
CA ARG A 226 10.30 21.69 -29.99
C ARG A 226 10.90 22.43 -28.80
N ALA A 227 11.77 21.74 -28.06
CA ALA A 227 12.63 22.34 -27.04
C ALA A 227 13.59 23.35 -27.68
#